data_AF-A0A5K1C2K4-F1
#
_entry.id   AF-A0A5K1C2K4-F1
#
_cell.length_a   1.000
_cell.length_b   1.000
_cell.length_c   1.000
_cell.angle_alpha   90.00
_cell.angle_beta   90.00
_cell.angle_gamma   90.00
#
_symmetry.space_group_name_H-M   'P 1'
#
loop_
_entity.id
_entity.type
_entity.pdbx_description
1 polymer ?
#
loop_
_entity_poly.entity_id
_entity_poly.type
_entity_poly.pdbx_seq_one_letter_code
_entity_poly.pdbx_strand_id
1 'polypeptide(L)' 'MSTGEVCIKQIQPSCIRPSAGAMCIATMIGKYQLGKTIGEGTFAKVKIAVNMQTGQQVAVKIIDKQMIMENKLMHQ' A
#
# COMPACT_ATOMS: atom_id res chain seq x y z
N MET A 1 -3.62 -10.57 -17.76
CA MET A 1 -3.88 -10.51 -16.31
C MET A 1 -3.17 -9.28 -15.79
N SER A 2 -3.91 -8.19 -15.62
CA SER A 2 -3.39 -6.82 -15.53
C SER A 2 -2.86 -6.52 -14.13
N THR A 3 -1.60 -6.83 -13.85
CA THR A 3 -0.93 -6.43 -12.61
C THR A 3 -0.68 -4.93 -12.65
N GLY A 4 -1.56 -4.15 -12.01
CA GLY A 4 -1.27 -2.76 -11.68
C GLY A 4 0.08 -2.66 -10.97
N GLU A 5 0.87 -1.64 -11.30
CA GLU A 5 2.17 -1.41 -10.68
C GLU A 5 1.98 -1.22 -9.16
N VAL A 6 2.48 -2.19 -8.39
CA VAL A 6 2.53 -2.12 -6.93
C VAL A 6 3.93 -1.64 -6.56
N CYS A 7 4.04 -0.37 -6.15
CA CYS A 7 5.31 0.19 -5.71
C CYS A 7 5.45 0.03 -4.20
N ILE A 8 6.46 -0.73 -3.76
CA ILE A 8 6.77 -0.94 -2.34
C ILE A 8 7.87 0.06 -1.95
N LYS A 9 7.55 1.02 -1.09
CA LYS A 9 8.54 1.94 -0.51
C LYS A 9 8.74 1.61 0.97
N GLN A 10 10.00 1.60 1.41
CA GLN A 10 10.32 1.55 2.85
C GLN A 10 9.69 2.77 3.53
N ILE A 11 8.87 2.54 4.55
CA ILE A 11 8.30 3.63 5.34
C ILE A 11 9.25 3.93 6.50
N GLN A 12 9.61 5.19 6.67
CA GLN A 12 10.51 5.59 7.74
C GLN A 12 9.80 5.32 9.10
N PRO A 13 10.41 4.55 10.01
CA PRO A 13 9.76 4.07 11.23
C PRO A 13 9.40 5.19 12.22
N SER A 14 10.00 6.38 12.08
CA SER A 14 9.76 7.52 12.96
C SER A 14 8.34 8.10 12.88
N CYS A 15 7.58 7.84 11.80
CA CYS A 15 6.24 8.40 11.62
C CYS A 15 5.11 7.46 12.09
N ILE A 16 5.39 6.18 12.34
CA ILE A 16 4.37 5.18 12.67
C ILE A 16 4.40 4.90 14.17
N ARG A 17 3.45 5.51 14.88
CA ARG A 17 3.13 5.14 16.27
C ARG A 17 2.26 3.87 16.22
N PRO A 18 2.70 2.72 16.76
CA PRO A 18 1.89 1.52 16.81
C PRO A 18 0.83 1.70 17.89
N SER A 19 -0.34 2.21 17.51
CA SER A 19 -1.53 2.11 18.37
C SER A 19 -1.99 0.65 18.33
N ALA A 20 -1.72 -0.08 19.41
CA ALA A 20 -2.13 -1.46 19.61
C ALA A 20 -3.66 -1.54 19.64
N GLY A 21 -4.27 -1.94 18.53
CA GLY A 21 -5.73 -2.06 18.46
C GLY A 21 -6.18 -2.60 17.10
N ALA A 22 -6.84 -3.76 17.14
CA ALA A 22 -7.57 -4.42 16.06
C ALA A 22 -6.71 -4.90 14.85
N MET A 23 -6.31 -6.17 14.92
CA MET A 23 -5.90 -6.95 13.74
C MET A 23 -7.16 -7.49 13.06
N CYS A 24 -7.86 -6.64 12.32
CA CYS A 24 -8.98 -7.05 11.48
C CYS A 24 -8.51 -7.28 10.04
N ILE A 25 -8.56 -8.55 9.63
CA ILE A 25 -8.47 -9.08 8.26
C ILE A 25 -7.31 -8.51 7.43
N ALA A 26 -6.10 -9.01 7.71
CA ALA A 26 -4.91 -8.65 6.94
C ALA A 26 -4.89 -9.40 5.60
N THR A 27 -5.05 -8.68 4.50
CA THR A 27 -4.84 -9.23 3.15
C THR A 27 -3.36 -9.55 2.98
N MET A 28 -2.99 -10.82 2.76
CA MET A 28 -1.60 -11.20 2.53
C MET A 28 -1.29 -11.19 1.02
N ILE A 29 -0.19 -10.55 0.64
CA ILE A 29 0.35 -10.59 -0.72
C ILE A 29 1.76 -11.18 -0.64
N GLY A 30 1.88 -12.45 -1.04
CA GLY A 30 3.12 -13.20 -0.94
C GLY A 30 3.65 -13.21 0.50
N LYS A 31 4.73 -12.45 0.74
CA LYS A 31 5.43 -12.38 2.04
C LYS A 31 5.10 -11.13 2.86
N TYR A 32 4.25 -10.27 2.31
CA TYR A 32 3.87 -8.99 2.90
C TYR A 32 2.44 -9.07 3.40
N GLN A 33 2.26 -8.79 4.69
CA GLN A 33 0.95 -8.73 5.31
C GLN A 33 0.43 -7.30 5.20
N LEU A 34 -0.55 -7.03 4.32
CA LEU A 34 -1.16 -5.71 4.22
C LEU A 34 -2.09 -5.47 5.42
N GLY A 35 -1.99 -4.28 5.97
CA GLY A 35 -2.87 -3.77 6.99
C GLY A 35 -3.74 -2.64 6.46
N LYS A 36 -3.94 -1.66 7.35
CA LYS A 36 -4.76 -0.48 7.11
C LYS A 36 -4.22 0.39 5.97
N THR A 37 -5.13 1.07 5.30
CA THR A 37 -4.78 2.16 4.39
C THR A 37 -4.20 3.32 5.21
N ILE A 38 -3.00 3.75 4.86
CA ILE A 38 -2.32 4.88 5.51
C ILE A 38 -2.41 6.17 4.69
N GLY A 39 -2.76 6.05 3.40
CA GLY A 39 -2.99 7.20 2.53
C GLY A 39 -3.89 6.83 1.36
N GLU A 40 -4.79 7.73 1.02
CA GLU A 40 -5.65 7.62 -0.16
C GLU A 40 -5.32 8.80 -1.07
N GLY A 41 -4.75 8.50 -2.22
CA GLY A 41 -4.53 9.49 -3.28
C GLY A 41 -5.55 9.31 -4.39
N THR A 42 -5.62 10.29 -5.29
CA THR A 42 -6.59 10.32 -6.40
C THR A 42 -6.43 9.15 -7.39
N PHE A 43 -5.22 8.62 -7.56
CA PHE A 43 -4.90 7.56 -8.53
C PHE A 43 -4.28 6.31 -7.89
N ALA A 44 -4.10 6.33 -6.57
CA ALA A 44 -3.42 5.25 -5.87
C ALA A 44 -3.81 5.20 -4.40
N LYS A 45 -3.93 3.99 -3.88
CA LYS A 45 -4.21 3.72 -2.47
C LYS A 45 -2.94 3.18 -1.81
N VAL A 46 -2.50 3.83 -0.73
CA VAL A 46 -1.30 3.46 0.02
C VAL A 46 -1.72 2.68 1.27
N LYS A 47 -1.36 1.42 1.33
CA LYS A 47 -1.56 0.55 2.49
C LYS A 47 -0.24 0.32 3.21
N ILE A 48 -0.29 0.22 4.54
CA ILE A 48 0.85 -0.30 5.28
C ILE A 48 0.91 -1.81 5.08
N ALA A 49 2.10 -2.37 4.93
CA ALA A 49 2.32 -3.80 4.98
C ALA A 49 3.50 -4.12 5.88
N VAL A 50 3.53 -5.33 6.42
CA VAL A 50 4.65 -5.82 7.22
C VAL A 50 5.29 -6.97 6.47
N ASN A 51 6.61 -6.90 6.30
CA ASN A 51 7.35 -8.03 5.74
C ASN A 51 7.47 -9.11 6.81
N MET A 52 6.88 -10.28 6.57
CA MET A 52 6.92 -11.40 7.52
C MET A 52 8.33 -12.01 7.67
N GLN A 53 9.24 -11.77 6.72
CA GLN A 53 10.62 -12.26 6.81
C GLN A 53 11.52 -11.35 7.65
N THR A 54 11.35 -10.02 7.53
CA THR A 54 12.24 -9.05 8.21
C THR A 54 11.58 -8.33 9.38
N GLY A 55 10.26 -8.45 9.55
CA GLY A 55 9.47 -7.69 10.51
C GLY A 55 9.36 -6.20 10.18
N GLN A 56 9.91 -5.75 9.04
CA GLN A 56 9.93 -4.33 8.70
C GLN A 56 8.58 -3.89 8.12
N GLN A 57 8.12 -2.73 8.58
CA GLN A 57 6.94 -2.08 8.02
C GLN A 57 7.33 -1.37 6.71
N VAL A 58 6.51 -1.54 5.69
CA VAL A 58 6.66 -0.91 4.37
C VAL A 58 5.34 -0.28 3.94
N ALA A 59 5.40 0.72 3.08
CA ALA A 59 4.23 1.31 2.43
C ALA A 59 4.07 0.70 1.04
N VAL A 60 2.88 0.17 0.77
CA VAL A 60 2.50 -0.43 -0.50
C VAL A 60 1.55 0.52 -1.20
N LYS A 61 2.01 1.15 -2.29
CA LYS A 61 1.18 2.02 -3.14
C LYS A 61 0.57 1.17 -4.25
N ILE A 62 -0.73 0.94 -4.15
CA ILE A 62 -1.54 0.20 -5.13
C ILE A 62 -2.09 1.22 -6.12
N ILE A 63 -1.65 1.12 -7.36
CA ILE A 63 -2.08 2.00 -8.45
C ILE A 63 -3.21 1.32 -9.21
N ASP A 64 -4.38 1.94 -9.25
CA ASP A 64 -5.53 1.38 -9.97
C ASP A 64 -5.51 1.81 -11.43
N LYS A 65 -5.28 0.85 -12.33
CA LYS A 65 -5.12 1.13 -13.76
C LYS A 65 -6.43 1.57 -14.42
N GLN A 66 -7.59 1.12 -13.93
CA GLN A 66 -8.88 1.59 -14.46
C GLN A 66 -9.05 3.07 -14.15
N MET A 67 -8.77 3.47 -12.91
CA MET A 67 -8.92 4.86 -12.49
C MET A 67 -7.98 5.81 -13.24
N ILE A 68 -6.75 5.37 -13.55
CA ILE A 68 -5.82 6.10 -14.42
C ILE A 68 -6.34 6.22 -15.86
N MET A 69 -6.87 5.12 -16.40
CA MET A 69 -7.36 5.08 -17.78
C MET A 69 -8.59 5.99 -17.95
N GLU A 70 -9.43 6.07 -16.92
CA GLU A 70 -10.63 6.90 -16.90
C GLU A 70 -10.32 8.39 -16.66
N ASN A 71 -9.26 8.72 -15.89
CA ASN A 71 -8.91 10.10 -15.58
C ASN A 71 -7.95 10.78 -16.56
N LYS A 72 -7.45 10.11 -17.61
CA LYS A 72 -6.62 10.73 -18.68
C LYS A 72 -5.59 11.78 -18.17
N LEU A 73 -4.85 11.49 -17.10
CA LEU A 73 -3.72 12.34 -16.69
C LEU A 73 -2.47 12.05 -17.53
N MET A 74 -2.57 12.30 -18.83
CA MET A 74 -1.45 12.38 -19.78
C MET A 74 -1.56 13.62 -20.67
N HIS A 75 -1.92 14.75 -20.08
CA HIS A 75 -1.60 16.08 -20.60
C HIS A 75 -1.01 16.82 -19.40
N GLN A 76 0.24 17.28 -19.37
CA GLN A 76 1.14 17.79 -20.40
C GLN A 76 2.57 17.79 -19.85
#